data_AF-A0A8J5M5E3-F1
#
_entry.id   AF-A0A8J5M5E3-F1
#
_cell.length_a   1.000
_cell.length_b   1.000
_cell.length_c   1.000
_cell.angle_alpha   90.00
_cell.angle_beta   90.00
_cell.angle_gamma   90.00
#
_symmetry.space_group_name_H-M   'P 1'
#
loop_
_entity.id
_entity.type
_entity.pdbx_description
1 polymer ?
#
loop_
_entity_poly.entity_id
_entity_poly.type
_entity_poly.pdbx_seq_one_letter_code
_entity_poly.pdbx_strand_id
1 'polypeptide(L)'
;MCLPDLDNRDSASSYATDTLDEVAIESARQSTRDRVRDDGSRKRNVTLKKITSPLVAMGRRLSFLVLGLFVLLIGDTVCASRAGAVAPTSRGLRASAAYESSLTAKSVAERQAVVGAVDDPDLVASENSTARRILGYLSCSTGNPIDDCWRCDPEWHQNRKRLADCGIGFGRNALGGRDGEVYVVTDPGDDDPVNPRPGTLRYAVIQEEPLWIVFERDMVITLTQELIMNSFKTIDGRGANVHIANGACVTIQFVTNIIIHGLHIHDCKPTGNAMVRSSPSHYGWRTMADGDGVSIFGASHIWVDHNSLSNCADGLVDAVMGSTAITISNNYLTHHNEVMLLGHSDSYARDKIMQVTIAYNHFGEGLIQRMPRHGYFHVVNNDYTHWEMYAIGGSADPTINSQGNRYLAPTNRFAKEVTKRVDTDSSVWKSWNWRSEGDMLLNGAYFTPSGAGASASYAKASSLGAKSSSMVGSVTVDAGALRCRKGVQC
;
A
#
# COMPACT_ATOMS: atom_id res chain seq x y z
N MET A 1 34.56 -13.21 57.97
CA MET A 1 35.23 -13.29 56.66
C MET A 1 35.16 -14.71 56.16
N CYS A 2 34.95 -14.89 54.85
CA CYS A 2 35.10 -16.12 54.06
C CYS A 2 34.20 -17.34 54.38
N LEU A 3 33.37 -17.69 53.40
CA LEU A 3 32.94 -19.06 53.02
C LEU A 3 32.94 -19.12 51.46
N PRO A 4 32.94 -20.32 50.83
CA PRO A 4 33.54 -20.53 49.50
C PRO A 4 32.56 -20.65 48.32
N ASP A 5 33.12 -20.92 47.14
CA ASP A 5 32.50 -21.06 45.82
C ASP A 5 31.38 -22.11 45.71
N LEU A 6 30.44 -21.85 44.80
CA LEU A 6 29.88 -22.87 43.90
C LEU A 6 29.58 -22.26 42.52
N ASP A 7 29.77 -23.09 41.50
CA ASP A 7 29.95 -22.73 40.09
C ASP A 7 28.67 -22.97 39.24
N ASN A 8 28.72 -22.54 37.97
CA ASN A 8 28.01 -23.09 36.81
C ASN A 8 26.52 -22.73 36.58
N ARG A 9 26.27 -21.72 35.72
CA ARG A 9 25.11 -21.64 34.79
C ARG A 9 25.44 -20.82 33.53
N ASP A 10 26.08 -21.46 32.54
CA ASP A 10 26.13 -20.97 31.15
C ASP A 10 25.74 -22.10 30.20
N SER A 11 24.64 -21.95 29.44
CA SER A 11 24.28 -22.68 28.20
C SER A 11 22.77 -22.60 27.84
N ALA A 12 22.24 -21.40 27.56
CA ALA A 12 20.90 -21.26 26.97
C ALA A 12 20.70 -19.92 26.22
N SER A 13 21.46 -19.66 25.15
CA SER A 13 21.29 -18.44 24.34
C SER A 13 21.60 -18.59 22.83
N SER A 14 22.39 -19.59 22.40
CA SER A 14 22.90 -19.68 21.02
C SER A 14 21.99 -20.36 19.98
N TYR A 15 20.70 -20.58 20.27
CA TYR A 15 19.78 -21.31 19.36
C TYR A 15 18.59 -20.46 18.86
N ALA A 16 18.48 -19.20 19.29
CA ALA A 16 17.39 -18.30 18.88
C ALA A 16 17.76 -17.37 17.70
N THR A 17 19.06 -17.15 17.45
CA THR A 17 19.55 -16.28 16.37
C THR A 17 19.58 -16.99 15.01
N ASP A 18 20.12 -18.22 14.95
CA ASP A 18 20.31 -18.97 13.70
C ASP A 18 19.00 -19.23 12.94
N THR A 19 17.86 -19.31 13.65
CA THR A 19 16.55 -19.55 13.02
C THR A 19 15.95 -18.32 12.34
N LEU A 20 16.40 -17.10 12.67
CA LEU A 20 16.02 -15.89 11.93
C LEU A 20 16.87 -15.74 10.66
N ASP A 21 18.16 -16.08 10.74
CA ASP A 21 19.08 -16.04 9.60
C ASP A 21 18.71 -17.07 8.52
N GLU A 22 18.35 -18.31 8.90
CA GLU A 22 17.84 -19.30 7.94
C GLU A 22 16.57 -18.80 7.23
N VAL A 23 15.61 -18.20 7.96
CA VAL A 23 14.37 -17.68 7.36
C VAL A 23 14.63 -16.51 6.40
N ALA A 24 15.59 -15.63 6.72
CA ALA A 24 16.00 -14.53 5.83
C ALA A 24 16.67 -15.05 4.55
N ILE A 25 17.59 -16.02 4.68
CA ILE A 25 18.30 -16.64 3.55
C ILE A 25 17.35 -17.46 2.67
N GLU A 26 16.44 -18.22 3.25
CA GLU A 26 15.45 -19.02 2.51
C GLU A 26 14.44 -18.11 1.78
N SER A 27 14.04 -16.99 2.40
CA SER A 27 13.21 -15.95 1.76
C SER A 27 13.90 -15.27 0.57
N ALA A 28 15.19 -14.93 0.69
CA ALA A 28 15.99 -14.38 -0.41
C ALA A 28 16.13 -15.39 -1.58
N ARG A 29 16.34 -16.67 -1.26
CA ARG A 29 16.37 -17.76 -2.26
C ARG A 29 15.02 -17.96 -2.94
N GLN A 30 13.92 -17.87 -2.20
CA GLN A 30 12.56 -17.97 -2.74
C GLN A 30 12.26 -16.81 -3.70
N SER A 31 12.52 -15.57 -3.28
CA SER A 31 12.37 -14.37 -4.10
C SER A 31 13.16 -14.45 -5.41
N THR A 32 14.41 -14.94 -5.34
CA THR A 32 15.26 -15.14 -6.53
C THR A 32 14.68 -16.22 -7.48
N ARG A 33 14.15 -17.32 -6.93
CA ARG A 33 13.53 -18.40 -7.73
C ARG A 33 12.25 -17.95 -8.44
N ASP A 34 11.42 -17.17 -7.78
CA ASP A 34 10.16 -16.69 -8.35
C ASP A 34 10.41 -15.57 -9.40
N ARG A 35 11.36 -14.65 -9.17
CA ARG A 35 11.80 -13.66 -10.18
C ARG A 35 12.36 -14.31 -11.45
N VAL A 36 13.19 -15.34 -11.33
CA VAL A 36 13.78 -16.05 -12.49
C VAL A 36 12.72 -16.80 -13.32
N ARG A 37 11.64 -17.27 -12.69
CA ARG A 37 10.51 -17.90 -13.41
C ARG A 37 9.76 -16.91 -14.30
N ASP A 38 9.61 -15.66 -13.86
CA ASP A 38 8.79 -14.68 -14.57
C ASP A 38 9.52 -14.00 -15.74
N ASP A 39 10.81 -13.70 -15.61
CA ASP A 39 11.64 -13.26 -16.76
C ASP A 39 11.74 -14.35 -17.86
N GLY A 40 11.76 -15.63 -17.45
CA GLY A 40 11.66 -16.79 -18.34
C GLY A 40 10.31 -16.97 -19.04
N SER A 41 9.27 -16.24 -18.62
CA SER A 41 7.97 -16.13 -19.29
C SER A 41 7.97 -14.95 -20.28
N ARG A 42 8.43 -13.76 -19.85
CA ARG A 42 8.49 -12.52 -20.65
C ARG A 42 9.31 -12.66 -21.93
N LYS A 43 10.45 -13.36 -21.90
CA LYS A 43 11.37 -13.46 -23.06
C LYS A 43 10.89 -14.36 -24.22
N ARG A 44 9.74 -15.02 -24.12
CA ARG A 44 9.25 -15.96 -25.16
C ARG A 44 8.28 -15.38 -26.21
N ASN A 45 7.81 -14.13 -26.07
CA ASN A 45 6.76 -13.56 -26.91
C ASN A 45 7.13 -12.26 -27.66
N VAL A 46 8.38 -12.12 -28.11
CA VAL A 46 8.78 -11.03 -29.04
C VAL A 46 9.50 -11.59 -30.27
N THR A 47 8.71 -12.08 -31.24
CA THR A 47 9.23 -12.45 -32.58
C THR A 47 8.75 -11.41 -33.59
N LEU A 48 9.68 -10.64 -34.16
CA LEU A 48 9.38 -9.61 -35.17
C LEU A 48 8.69 -10.21 -36.40
N LYS A 49 7.48 -9.72 -36.73
CA LYS A 49 6.92 -9.86 -38.09
C LYS A 49 7.52 -8.80 -39.01
N LYS A 50 8.50 -9.18 -39.82
CA LYS A 50 8.92 -8.37 -40.99
C LYS A 50 7.92 -8.55 -42.14
N ILE A 51 7.65 -7.45 -42.85
CA ILE A 51 6.75 -7.37 -44.00
C ILE A 51 7.54 -7.61 -45.29
N THR A 52 7.15 -8.59 -46.12
CA THR A 52 7.48 -8.67 -47.56
C THR A 52 6.39 -9.41 -48.33
N SER A 53 6.16 -9.00 -49.58
CA SER A 53 5.10 -9.46 -50.49
C SER A 53 5.54 -10.67 -51.37
N PRO A 54 4.64 -11.35 -52.12
CA PRO A 54 4.81 -12.77 -52.49
C PRO A 54 5.27 -13.03 -53.95
N LEU A 55 5.75 -14.26 -54.21
CA LEU A 55 5.78 -14.91 -55.55
C LEU A 55 5.91 -16.45 -55.49
N VAL A 56 4.86 -17.15 -55.94
CA VAL A 56 4.86 -18.36 -56.82
C VAL A 56 5.31 -19.78 -56.35
N ALA A 57 4.61 -20.78 -56.94
CA ALA A 57 4.78 -22.25 -56.95
C ALA A 57 4.34 -23.03 -55.69
N MET A 58 3.26 -23.85 -55.65
CA MET A 58 2.66 -24.88 -56.54
C MET A 58 3.24 -26.31 -56.33
N GLY A 59 2.51 -27.18 -55.60
CA GLY A 59 3.00 -28.52 -55.21
C GLY A 59 1.99 -29.52 -54.60
N ARG A 60 0.96 -29.90 -55.36
CA ARG A 60 0.13 -31.15 -55.31
C ARG A 60 0.07 -32.09 -54.06
N ARG A 61 -1.18 -32.35 -53.62
CA ARG A 61 -1.82 -33.68 -53.30
C ARG A 61 -1.24 -34.49 -52.08
N LEU A 62 -1.93 -35.44 -51.42
CA LEU A 62 -3.20 -36.16 -51.66
C LEU A 62 -3.88 -36.53 -50.31
N SER A 63 -5.13 -37.02 -50.37
CA SER A 63 -6.02 -37.47 -49.27
C SER A 63 -5.47 -38.61 -48.37
N PHE A 64 -6.07 -38.81 -47.18
CA PHE A 64 -6.92 -40.00 -46.90
C PHE A 64 -7.75 -39.83 -45.61
N LEU A 65 -8.88 -40.52 -45.55
CA LEU A 65 -9.88 -40.50 -44.47
C LEU A 65 -10.24 -41.95 -44.15
N VAL A 66 -10.16 -42.37 -42.88
CA VAL A 66 -10.56 -43.72 -42.45
C VAL A 66 -11.30 -43.65 -41.12
N LEU A 67 -12.48 -44.27 -41.10
CA LEU A 67 -13.35 -44.46 -39.94
C LEU A 67 -12.99 -45.77 -39.20
N GLY A 68 -13.23 -45.86 -37.89
CA GLY A 68 -13.01 -47.09 -37.13
C GLY A 68 -13.80 -47.14 -35.84
N LEU A 69 -15.01 -47.69 -35.89
CA LEU A 69 -15.88 -47.94 -34.73
C LEU A 69 -15.72 -49.41 -34.28
N PHE A 70 -15.69 -49.69 -32.97
CA PHE A 70 -15.86 -51.05 -32.44
C PHE A 70 -16.71 -51.04 -31.16
N VAL A 71 -17.57 -52.06 -31.02
CA VAL A 71 -18.57 -52.25 -29.95
C VAL A 71 -18.57 -53.74 -29.56
N LEU A 72 -18.96 -54.02 -28.30
CA LEU A 72 -19.42 -55.27 -27.63
C LEU A 72 -18.58 -55.54 -26.36
N LEU A 73 -19.10 -55.46 -25.12
CA LEU A 73 -20.22 -56.16 -24.43
C LEU A 73 -19.95 -57.62 -24.02
N ILE A 74 -19.62 -57.83 -22.73
CA ILE A 74 -20.04 -58.92 -21.79
C ILE A 74 -19.77 -58.36 -20.35
N GLY A 75 -20.50 -58.57 -19.25
CA GLY A 75 -21.78 -59.25 -18.95
C GLY A 75 -22.12 -59.10 -17.44
N ASP A 76 -23.29 -59.57 -17.00
CA ASP A 76 -24.03 -59.06 -15.82
C ASP A 76 -23.80 -59.72 -14.44
N THR A 77 -24.25 -59.01 -13.39
CA THR A 77 -25.00 -59.52 -12.19
C THR A 77 -25.51 -58.29 -11.40
N VAL A 78 -26.81 -57.94 -11.28
CA VAL A 78 -28.01 -58.63 -10.74
C VAL A 78 -27.80 -59.01 -9.25
N CYS A 79 -28.60 -58.61 -8.23
CA CYS A 79 -29.84 -57.82 -8.05
C CYS A 79 -29.78 -57.20 -6.60
N ALA A 80 -30.67 -56.35 -6.05
CA ALA A 80 -32.11 -56.19 -6.24
C ALA A 80 -32.66 -54.79 -5.86
N SER A 81 -33.76 -54.41 -6.53
CA SER A 81 -34.70 -53.31 -6.20
C SER A 81 -35.68 -53.70 -5.06
N ARG A 82 -36.68 -52.94 -4.55
CA ARG A 82 -37.65 -51.98 -5.14
C ARG A 82 -38.50 -51.35 -4.00
N ALA A 83 -39.61 -50.62 -4.26
CA ALA A 83 -39.65 -49.17 -4.46
C ALA A 83 -41.06 -48.59 -4.16
N GLY A 84 -41.18 -47.29 -3.82
CA GLY A 84 -42.43 -46.51 -3.84
C GLY A 84 -42.88 -45.91 -2.48
N ALA A 85 -43.76 -44.90 -2.38
CA ALA A 85 -44.09 -43.68 -3.16
C ALA A 85 -45.46 -43.10 -2.68
N VAL A 86 -45.67 -41.79 -2.89
CA VAL A 86 -46.96 -41.03 -2.85
C VAL A 86 -47.50 -40.57 -1.47
N ALA A 87 -48.11 -39.37 -1.45
CA ALA A 87 -48.69 -38.61 -0.32
C ALA A 87 -50.24 -38.49 -0.48
N PRO A 88 -50.95 -37.41 -0.04
CA PRO A 88 -51.02 -36.68 1.25
C PRO A 88 -52.45 -36.75 1.87
N THR A 89 -52.75 -36.10 3.01
CA THR A 89 -54.09 -35.46 3.30
C THR A 89 -54.14 -34.62 4.60
N SER A 90 -55.20 -33.80 4.73
CA SER A 90 -55.40 -32.71 5.70
C SER A 90 -56.64 -32.86 6.61
N ARG A 91 -56.63 -32.25 7.81
CA ARG A 91 -57.77 -31.79 8.69
C ARG A 91 -57.15 -30.73 9.65
N GLY A 92 -57.73 -29.59 10.05
CA GLY A 92 -59.12 -29.22 10.42
C GLY A 92 -59.34 -29.48 11.92
N LEU A 93 -59.82 -28.60 12.82
CA LEU A 93 -60.51 -27.28 12.79
C LEU A 93 -60.56 -26.68 14.22
N ARG A 94 -60.65 -25.33 14.38
CA ARG A 94 -61.36 -24.58 15.49
C ARG A 94 -60.88 -24.77 16.96
N ALA A 95 -61.12 -23.89 17.95
CA ALA A 95 -61.63 -22.51 18.01
C ALA A 95 -61.24 -21.78 19.34
N SER A 96 -61.27 -20.43 19.29
CA SER A 96 -61.82 -19.45 20.25
C SER A 96 -61.46 -19.38 21.76
N ALA A 97 -61.08 -18.15 22.14
CA ALA A 97 -61.58 -17.35 23.28
C ALA A 97 -61.04 -17.57 24.72
N ALA A 98 -60.31 -16.54 25.17
CA ALA A 98 -60.43 -15.83 26.45
C ALA A 98 -60.58 -16.60 27.78
N TYR A 99 -59.58 -16.43 28.64
CA TYR A 99 -59.82 -16.27 30.08
C TYR A 99 -58.87 -15.21 30.66
N GLU A 100 -59.38 -14.43 31.61
CA GLU A 100 -58.72 -13.26 32.19
C GLU A 100 -58.26 -13.57 33.64
N SER A 101 -57.55 -12.62 34.25
CA SER A 101 -57.27 -12.49 35.69
C SER A 101 -55.90 -12.95 36.24
N SER A 102 -55.27 -11.94 36.83
CA SER A 102 -54.08 -11.85 37.68
C SER A 102 -53.67 -13.05 38.57
N LEU A 103 -52.35 -13.22 38.77
CA LEU A 103 -51.68 -12.73 39.99
C LEU A 103 -50.14 -12.79 39.91
N THR A 104 -49.54 -11.73 40.44
CA THR A 104 -48.13 -11.42 40.68
C THR A 104 -47.14 -12.57 41.01
N ALA A 105 -45.97 -12.56 40.35
CA ALA A 105 -44.68 -12.85 40.98
C ALA A 105 -43.52 -12.16 40.21
N LYS A 106 -42.63 -11.46 40.92
CA LYS A 106 -41.37 -10.96 40.35
C LYS A 106 -40.41 -12.13 40.15
N SER A 107 -39.80 -12.26 38.98
CA SER A 107 -38.52 -12.97 38.82
C SER A 107 -37.58 -12.10 38.00
N VAL A 108 -36.42 -11.80 38.60
CA VAL A 108 -35.30 -11.13 37.93
C VAL A 108 -34.54 -12.22 37.17
N ALA A 109 -34.34 -12.02 35.86
CA ALA A 109 -33.44 -12.83 35.06
C ALA A 109 -32.30 -11.93 34.59
N GLU A 110 -31.08 -12.25 35.04
CA GLU A 110 -29.87 -11.52 34.66
C GLU A 110 -29.68 -11.53 33.13
N ARG A 111 -29.42 -10.35 32.56
CA ARG A 111 -28.71 -10.25 31.28
C ARG A 111 -27.28 -9.85 31.60
N GLN A 112 -26.32 -10.69 31.24
CA GLN A 112 -24.91 -10.31 31.27
C GLN A 112 -24.70 -9.15 30.29
N ALA A 113 -24.32 -7.99 30.83
CA ALA A 113 -23.92 -6.84 30.04
C ALA A 113 -22.55 -7.09 29.41
N VAL A 114 -22.41 -6.84 28.11
CA VAL A 114 -21.12 -6.84 27.43
C VAL A 114 -20.46 -5.48 27.70
N VAL A 115 -19.34 -5.49 28.43
CA VAL A 115 -18.59 -4.28 28.76
C VAL A 115 -18.04 -3.66 27.47
N GLY A 116 -18.42 -2.41 27.18
CA GLY A 116 -17.89 -1.63 26.04
C GLY A 116 -18.90 -1.23 24.97
N ALA A 117 -20.18 -1.61 25.07
CA ALA A 117 -21.23 -0.99 24.27
C ALA A 117 -21.54 0.40 24.83
N VAL A 118 -21.39 1.45 23.99
CA VAL A 118 -21.71 2.83 24.38
C VAL A 118 -23.18 3.09 24.07
N ASP A 119 -23.97 3.35 25.10
CA ASP A 119 -25.33 3.87 24.94
C ASP A 119 -25.27 5.38 24.61
N ASP A 120 -26.08 5.78 23.62
CA ASP A 120 -26.25 7.15 23.10
C ASP A 120 -25.12 7.73 22.20
N PRO A 121 -25.31 7.75 20.85
CA PRO A 121 -24.35 8.35 19.92
C PRO A 121 -24.31 9.89 19.96
N ASP A 122 -25.33 10.57 20.51
CA ASP A 122 -25.37 12.04 20.55
C ASP A 122 -24.48 12.63 21.65
N LEU A 123 -24.18 11.86 22.71
CA LEU A 123 -23.19 12.27 23.72
C LEU A 123 -21.77 12.32 23.15
N VAL A 124 -21.40 11.39 22.26
CA VAL A 124 -20.09 11.38 21.56
C VAL A 124 -19.93 12.59 20.63
N ALA A 125 -21.03 13.13 20.08
CA ALA A 125 -21.00 14.35 19.29
C ALA A 125 -20.67 15.60 20.14
N SER A 126 -21.00 15.59 21.44
CA SER A 126 -20.81 16.74 22.33
C SER A 126 -19.35 16.99 22.72
N GLU A 127 -18.58 15.96 23.10
CA GLU A 127 -17.15 16.11 23.41
C GLU A 127 -16.34 16.51 22.16
N ASN A 128 -16.75 15.98 20.99
CA ASN A 128 -16.18 16.32 19.69
C ASN A 128 -16.41 17.80 19.33
N SER A 129 -17.45 18.45 19.87
CA SER A 129 -17.71 19.89 19.68
C SER A 129 -16.70 20.77 20.44
N THR A 130 -16.24 20.33 21.62
CA THR A 130 -15.25 21.04 22.43
C THR A 130 -13.86 20.93 21.81
N ALA A 131 -13.48 19.74 21.33
CA ALA A 131 -12.24 19.53 20.57
C ALA A 131 -12.22 20.35 19.26
N ARG A 132 -13.32 20.36 18.50
CA ARG A 132 -13.48 21.21 17.30
C ARG A 132 -13.32 22.71 17.60
N ARG A 133 -13.75 23.19 18.77
CA ARG A 133 -13.60 24.59 19.17
C ARG A 133 -12.15 25.01 19.44
N ILE A 134 -11.31 24.07 19.89
CA ILE A 134 -9.87 24.30 20.08
C ILE A 134 -9.11 24.18 18.74
N LEU A 135 -9.50 23.23 17.87
CA LEU A 135 -8.99 23.09 16.50
C LEU A 135 -9.25 24.31 15.60
N GLY A 136 -10.33 25.06 15.86
CA GLY A 136 -10.71 26.24 15.09
C GLY A 136 -9.70 27.41 15.12
N TYR A 137 -8.73 27.41 16.04
CA TYR A 137 -7.70 28.46 16.13
C TYR A 137 -6.38 28.12 15.41
N LEU A 138 -6.23 26.90 14.87
CA LEU A 138 -4.97 26.42 14.28
C LEU A 138 -5.12 25.73 12.91
N SER A 139 -6.34 25.58 12.40
CA SER A 139 -6.59 24.98 11.07
C SER A 139 -6.28 25.96 9.95
N CYS A 140 -5.47 25.54 8.98
CA CYS A 140 -5.22 26.32 7.76
C CYS A 140 -6.46 26.58 6.90
N SER A 141 -7.56 25.85 7.16
CA SER A 141 -8.78 25.92 6.37
C SER A 141 -8.55 25.65 4.87
N THR A 142 -7.44 24.99 4.51
CA THR A 142 -7.15 24.53 3.15
C THR A 142 -8.19 23.50 2.70
N GLY A 143 -8.74 22.76 3.68
CA GLY A 143 -9.58 21.61 3.44
C GLY A 143 -8.79 20.31 3.34
N ASN A 144 -7.46 20.32 3.44
CA ASN A 144 -6.65 19.12 3.60
C ASN A 144 -6.40 18.87 5.09
N PRO A 145 -6.95 17.79 5.71
CA PRO A 145 -6.85 17.56 7.15
C PRO A 145 -5.44 17.21 7.63
N ILE A 146 -4.54 16.80 6.73
CA ILE A 146 -3.12 16.55 7.06
C ILE A 146 -2.44 17.91 7.26
N ASP A 147 -2.44 18.75 6.23
CA ASP A 147 -1.87 20.10 6.25
C ASP A 147 -2.50 20.95 7.36
N ASP A 148 -3.83 20.99 7.43
CA ASP A 148 -4.60 21.76 8.42
C ASP A 148 -4.23 21.38 9.88
N CYS A 149 -3.58 20.24 10.13
CA CYS A 149 -3.18 19.78 11.45
C CYS A 149 -1.81 20.31 11.92
N TRP A 150 -0.85 20.59 11.02
CA TRP A 150 0.50 21.04 11.38
C TRP A 150 0.98 22.31 10.67
N ARG A 151 0.55 22.54 9.43
CA ARG A 151 1.18 23.48 8.49
C ARG A 151 1.03 24.95 8.88
N CYS A 152 -0.04 25.28 9.60
CA CYS A 152 -0.33 26.64 10.06
C CYS A 152 0.37 27.06 11.34
N ASP A 153 1.18 26.19 11.94
CA ASP A 153 2.09 26.57 13.00
C ASP A 153 3.25 27.40 12.39
N PRO A 154 3.36 28.73 12.62
CA PRO A 154 4.52 29.49 12.14
C PRO A 154 5.83 28.99 12.76
N GLU A 155 5.72 28.37 13.94
CA GLU A 155 6.81 27.75 14.68
C GLU A 155 6.93 26.24 14.39
N TRP A 156 6.39 25.76 13.25
CA TRP A 156 6.55 24.37 12.75
C TRP A 156 8.01 23.88 12.79
N HIS A 157 8.96 24.81 12.66
CA HIS A 157 10.40 24.54 12.65
C HIS A 157 10.97 24.22 14.04
N GLN A 158 10.29 24.64 15.12
CA GLN A 158 10.51 24.21 16.50
C GLN A 158 9.63 22.99 16.84
N ASN A 159 8.39 22.98 16.34
CA ASN A 159 7.39 21.94 16.60
C ASN A 159 7.40 20.80 15.56
N ARG A 160 8.52 20.53 14.87
CA ARG A 160 8.60 19.64 13.69
C ARG A 160 7.90 18.30 13.87
N LYS A 161 8.11 17.69 15.04
CA LYS A 161 7.62 16.38 15.44
C LYS A 161 6.09 16.26 15.47
N ARG A 162 5.36 17.38 15.64
CA ARG A 162 3.88 17.46 15.58
C ARG A 162 3.31 16.87 14.29
N LEU A 163 4.07 16.90 13.19
CA LEU A 163 3.70 16.25 11.93
C LEU A 163 3.27 14.78 12.14
N ALA A 164 3.97 14.02 12.99
CA ALA A 164 3.69 12.60 13.20
C ALA A 164 2.30 12.31 13.78
N ASP A 165 1.68 13.28 14.47
CA ASP A 165 0.33 13.14 15.02
C ASP A 165 -0.77 13.52 14.00
N CYS A 166 -0.39 13.96 12.79
CA CYS A 166 -1.29 14.38 11.70
C CYS A 166 -1.53 13.30 10.64
N GLY A 167 -0.98 12.09 10.83
CA GLY A 167 -1.19 10.97 9.91
C GLY A 167 -2.66 10.53 9.84
N ILE A 168 -3.12 10.15 8.64
CA ILE A 168 -4.49 9.68 8.39
C ILE A 168 -4.51 8.27 7.76
N GLY A 169 -5.70 7.71 7.55
CA GLY A 169 -5.84 6.44 6.83
C GLY A 169 -5.35 5.22 7.63
N PHE A 170 -4.74 4.26 6.93
CA PHE A 170 -4.15 3.06 7.53
C PHE A 170 -2.76 3.31 8.13
N GLY A 171 -1.96 4.19 7.53
CA GLY A 171 -0.65 4.61 8.04
C GLY A 171 -0.67 5.64 9.17
N ARG A 172 -1.85 6.04 9.67
CA ARG A 172 -2.01 7.09 10.71
C ARG A 172 -1.20 6.89 12.00
N ASN A 173 -0.81 5.64 12.30
CA ASN A 173 -0.04 5.29 13.48
C ASN A 173 1.48 5.23 13.20
N ALA A 174 1.95 5.67 12.03
CA ALA A 174 3.37 5.76 11.70
C ALA A 174 4.05 6.85 12.56
N LEU A 175 4.64 6.45 13.69
CA LEU A 175 5.26 7.41 14.63
C LEU A 175 6.54 8.06 14.09
N GLY A 176 7.19 7.43 13.10
CA GLY A 176 8.51 7.84 12.63
C GLY A 176 9.51 7.91 13.80
N GLY A 177 10.32 8.97 13.80
CA GLY A 177 11.24 9.30 14.89
C GLY A 177 10.72 10.31 15.91
N ARG A 178 9.39 10.48 16.07
CA ARG A 178 8.77 11.51 16.93
C ARG A 178 9.39 11.55 18.34
N ASP A 179 9.56 10.37 18.93
CA ASP A 179 9.93 10.19 20.34
C ASP A 179 11.47 10.09 20.55
N GLY A 180 12.27 10.37 19.52
CA GLY A 180 13.74 10.35 19.58
C GLY A 180 14.40 11.69 19.30
N GLU A 181 15.73 11.75 19.28
CA GLU A 181 16.44 13.01 19.10
C GLU A 181 16.40 13.54 17.66
N VAL A 182 16.65 14.86 17.51
CA VAL A 182 16.80 15.48 16.19
C VAL A 182 18.20 15.24 15.67
N TYR A 183 18.32 14.58 14.52
CA TYR A 183 19.59 14.40 13.82
C TYR A 183 19.69 15.40 12.67
N VAL A 184 20.80 16.13 12.56
CA VAL A 184 21.04 17.08 11.47
C VAL A 184 22.05 16.49 10.49
N VAL A 185 21.62 16.24 9.25
CA VAL A 185 22.50 15.91 8.12
C VAL A 185 23.22 17.16 7.67
N THR A 186 24.56 17.09 7.62
CA THR A 186 25.49 18.18 7.27
C THR A 186 26.37 17.82 6.06
N ASP A 187 26.58 16.52 5.83
CA ASP A 187 27.35 15.93 4.72
C ASP A 187 26.40 15.14 3.78
N PRO A 188 26.26 15.54 2.50
CA PRO A 188 25.46 14.80 1.52
C PRO A 188 26.17 13.57 0.93
N GLY A 189 27.41 13.29 1.31
CA GLY A 189 28.20 12.17 0.78
C GLY A 189 27.70 10.78 1.22
N ASP A 190 27.96 9.78 0.38
CA ASP A 190 27.56 8.38 0.58
C ASP A 190 28.65 7.39 0.12
N ASP A 191 29.91 7.75 0.36
CA ASP A 191 31.09 7.11 -0.25
C ASP A 191 31.32 5.66 0.21
N ASP A 192 30.90 5.30 1.43
CA ASP A 192 31.02 3.96 2.00
C ASP A 192 29.66 3.48 2.55
N PRO A 193 28.96 2.56 1.86
CA PRO A 193 27.67 2.03 2.31
C PRO A 193 27.78 1.05 3.49
N VAL A 194 29.00 0.66 3.88
CA VAL A 194 29.28 -0.18 5.06
C VAL A 194 29.72 0.67 6.25
N ASN A 195 30.45 1.76 6.06
CA ASN A 195 30.95 2.62 7.15
C ASN A 195 30.57 4.10 6.95
N PRO A 196 29.26 4.44 7.02
CA PRO A 196 28.81 5.80 6.83
C PRO A 196 29.35 6.74 7.92
N ARG A 197 29.73 7.96 7.52
CA ARG A 197 30.27 8.97 8.45
C ARG A 197 29.16 9.64 9.26
N PRO A 198 29.37 9.96 10.55
CA PRO A 198 28.53 10.93 11.25
C PRO A 198 28.45 12.24 10.47
N GLY A 199 27.26 12.83 10.41
CA GLY A 199 26.89 13.94 9.53
C GLY A 199 26.15 13.51 8.25
N THR A 200 26.21 12.23 7.85
CA THR A 200 25.54 11.73 6.63
C THR A 200 24.14 11.17 6.89
N LEU A 201 23.30 11.18 5.85
CA LEU A 201 21.97 10.56 5.89
C LEU A 201 22.04 9.05 6.18
N ARG A 202 22.97 8.33 5.54
CA ARG A 202 23.12 6.87 5.77
C ARG A 202 23.47 6.55 7.22
N TYR A 203 24.33 7.34 7.87
CA TYR A 203 24.62 7.15 9.29
C TYR A 203 23.36 7.33 10.14
N ALA A 204 22.55 8.37 9.88
CA ALA A 204 21.37 8.66 10.66
C ALA A 204 20.30 7.54 10.58
N VAL A 205 19.99 7.06 9.38
CA VAL A 205 18.85 6.13 9.20
C VAL A 205 19.09 4.72 9.77
N ILE A 206 20.34 4.30 9.96
CA ILE A 206 20.65 2.97 10.49
C ILE A 206 20.64 2.88 12.02
N GLN A 207 20.66 4.00 12.76
CA GLN A 207 20.79 3.97 14.22
C GLN A 207 19.65 3.19 14.91
N GLU A 208 19.91 2.70 16.12
CA GLU A 208 18.94 1.86 16.87
C GLU A 208 17.85 2.72 17.53
N GLU A 209 18.22 3.88 18.06
CA GLU A 209 17.30 4.84 18.64
C GLU A 209 16.36 5.47 17.60
N PRO A 210 15.15 5.89 17.98
CA PRO A 210 14.31 6.72 17.12
C PRO A 210 15.05 8.03 16.76
N LEU A 211 14.92 8.50 15.51
CA LEU A 211 15.55 9.76 15.09
C LEU A 211 14.65 10.57 14.15
N TRP A 212 14.55 11.87 14.44
CA TRP A 212 13.93 12.86 13.55
C TRP A 212 15.03 13.54 12.72
N ILE A 213 15.21 13.06 11.49
CA ILE A 213 16.33 13.42 10.63
C ILE A 213 15.94 14.64 9.79
N VAL A 214 16.71 15.72 9.93
CA VAL A 214 16.56 16.99 9.19
C VAL A 214 17.86 17.34 8.48
N PHE A 215 17.82 18.35 7.61
CA PHE A 215 18.95 18.77 6.79
C PHE A 215 19.37 20.20 7.15
N GLU A 216 20.69 20.44 7.25
CA GLU A 216 21.25 21.76 7.59
C GLU A 216 20.97 22.83 6.51
N ARG A 217 20.93 22.39 5.25
CA ARG A 217 20.91 23.19 4.03
C ARG A 217 20.37 22.37 2.87
N ASP A 218 20.14 23.02 1.73
CA ASP A 218 19.84 22.36 0.46
C ASP A 218 20.93 21.33 0.09
N MET A 219 20.51 20.14 -0.36
CA MET A 219 21.40 19.02 -0.63
C MET A 219 20.93 18.21 -1.83
N VAL A 220 21.89 17.68 -2.59
CA VAL A 220 21.69 16.59 -3.55
C VAL A 220 22.50 15.41 -3.05
N ILE A 221 21.81 14.34 -2.65
CA ILE A 221 22.38 13.12 -2.09
C ILE A 221 22.29 12.05 -3.19
N THR A 222 23.45 11.63 -3.68
CA THR A 222 23.56 10.53 -4.66
C THR A 222 24.07 9.29 -3.95
N LEU A 223 23.12 8.42 -3.59
CA LEU A 223 23.41 7.20 -2.85
C LEU A 223 24.13 6.19 -3.74
N THR A 224 25.18 5.56 -3.22
CA THR A 224 25.97 4.56 -3.95
C THR A 224 25.31 3.18 -3.96
N GLN A 225 24.47 2.91 -2.96
CA GLN A 225 23.67 1.69 -2.77
C GLN A 225 22.35 2.04 -2.08
N GLU A 226 21.36 1.14 -2.06
CA GLU A 226 20.06 1.35 -1.38
C GLU A 226 20.21 1.95 0.02
N LEU A 227 19.41 2.97 0.34
CA LEU A 227 19.32 3.54 1.68
C LEU A 227 18.42 2.66 2.55
N ILE A 228 19.01 1.57 3.05
CA ILE A 228 18.41 0.69 4.04
C ILE A 228 18.45 1.39 5.41
N MET A 229 17.36 1.27 6.16
CA MET A 229 17.17 1.95 7.44
C MET A 229 16.63 1.01 8.52
N ASN A 230 16.79 1.44 9.77
CA ASN A 230 16.18 0.80 10.93
C ASN A 230 14.78 1.39 11.21
N SER A 231 14.04 0.82 12.15
CA SER A 231 12.71 1.30 12.57
C SER A 231 12.76 2.68 13.23
N PHE A 232 11.59 3.32 13.37
CA PHE A 232 11.40 4.60 14.08
C PHE A 232 12.23 5.76 13.53
N LYS A 233 12.15 6.00 12.22
CA LYS A 233 12.86 7.09 11.54
C LYS A 233 11.87 8.03 10.87
N THR A 234 12.10 9.33 11.02
CA THR A 234 11.51 10.34 10.15
C THR A 234 12.62 10.95 9.32
N ILE A 235 12.46 11.02 8.00
CA ILE A 235 13.28 11.87 7.13
C ILE A 235 12.42 13.08 6.76
N ASP A 236 12.78 14.27 7.25
CA ASP A 236 12.01 15.52 7.17
C ASP A 236 12.79 16.58 6.40
N GLY A 237 12.48 16.73 5.10
CA GLY A 237 13.09 17.70 4.21
C GLY A 237 12.70 19.17 4.48
N ARG A 238 11.67 19.45 5.29
CA ARG A 238 11.14 20.82 5.45
C ARG A 238 12.22 21.81 5.89
N GLY A 239 12.31 22.94 5.20
CA GLY A 239 13.29 23.99 5.48
C GLY A 239 14.60 23.88 4.71
N ALA A 240 14.75 22.85 3.85
CA ALA A 240 15.83 22.70 2.89
C ALA A 240 15.27 22.13 1.57
N ASN A 241 15.93 22.39 0.45
CA ASN A 241 15.64 21.71 -0.81
C ASN A 241 16.49 20.43 -0.90
N VAL A 242 15.88 19.27 -0.64
CA VAL A 242 16.60 17.99 -0.50
C VAL A 242 16.21 17.04 -1.62
N HIS A 243 17.22 16.66 -2.42
CA HIS A 243 17.10 15.70 -3.50
C HIS A 243 17.84 14.40 -3.13
N ILE A 244 17.15 13.26 -3.22
CA ILE A 244 17.77 11.93 -3.28
C ILE A 244 17.71 11.49 -4.74
N ALA A 245 18.85 11.52 -5.43
CA ALA A 245 18.83 11.40 -6.89
C ALA A 245 20.12 10.87 -7.53
N ASN A 246 19.99 10.44 -8.78
CA ASN A 246 21.07 10.02 -9.68
C ASN A 246 21.83 8.73 -9.30
N GLY A 247 21.43 8.05 -8.23
CA GLY A 247 22.04 6.82 -7.73
C GLY A 247 20.97 5.86 -7.23
N ALA A 248 21.25 5.14 -6.14
CA ALA A 248 20.21 4.41 -5.43
C ALA A 248 19.22 5.36 -4.72
N CYS A 249 18.13 4.80 -4.20
CA CYS A 249 17.10 5.53 -3.44
C CYS A 249 16.68 4.72 -2.19
N VAL A 250 15.43 4.87 -1.72
CA VAL A 250 15.02 4.51 -0.35
C VAL A 250 14.49 3.07 -0.26
N THR A 251 15.02 2.26 0.66
CA THR A 251 14.57 0.88 0.89
C THR A 251 14.16 0.66 2.36
N ILE A 252 12.86 0.56 2.59
CA ILE A 252 12.22 0.30 3.88
C ILE A 252 11.93 -1.20 3.98
N GLN A 253 12.86 -1.97 4.54
CA GLN A 253 12.77 -3.43 4.57
C GLN A 253 12.68 -3.99 6.00
N PHE A 254 11.63 -4.79 6.27
CA PHE A 254 11.41 -5.50 7.54
C PHE A 254 11.41 -4.62 8.81
N VAL A 255 11.02 -3.35 8.66
CA VAL A 255 10.99 -2.35 9.74
C VAL A 255 9.59 -1.76 9.94
N THR A 256 9.42 -0.97 11.01
CA THR A 256 8.15 -0.31 11.33
C THR A 256 8.33 1.14 11.72
N ASN A 257 7.25 1.94 11.62
CA ASN A 257 7.20 3.35 12.04
C ASN A 257 8.21 4.21 11.27
N ILE A 258 7.96 4.40 9.98
CA ILE A 258 8.78 5.26 9.11
C ILE A 258 7.93 6.38 8.53
N ILE A 259 8.44 7.61 8.57
CA ILE A 259 7.88 8.76 7.86
C ILE A 259 8.93 9.26 6.86
N ILE A 260 8.55 9.33 5.58
CA ILE A 260 9.35 9.94 4.51
C ILE A 260 8.60 11.20 4.07
N HIS A 261 9.14 12.38 4.40
CA HIS A 261 8.42 13.65 4.23
C HIS A 261 9.27 14.77 3.62
N GLY A 262 8.70 15.46 2.62
CA GLY A 262 9.26 16.72 2.10
C GLY A 262 10.47 16.56 1.17
N LEU A 263 10.63 15.41 0.49
CA LEU A 263 11.81 15.11 -0.34
C LEU A 263 11.52 15.17 -1.84
N HIS A 264 12.52 15.55 -2.64
CA HIS A 264 12.56 15.27 -4.07
C HIS A 264 13.28 13.93 -4.29
N ILE A 265 12.63 12.93 -4.88
CA ILE A 265 13.18 11.58 -5.12
C ILE A 265 13.07 11.27 -6.62
N HIS A 266 14.18 11.25 -7.35
CA HIS A 266 14.16 11.13 -8.81
C HIS A 266 15.46 10.61 -9.42
N ASP A 267 15.42 10.17 -10.68
CA ASP A 267 16.59 9.61 -11.39
C ASP A 267 17.25 8.44 -10.62
N CYS A 268 16.43 7.67 -9.88
CA CYS A 268 16.84 6.48 -9.16
C CYS A 268 17.25 5.38 -10.15
N LYS A 269 18.33 4.66 -9.84
CA LYS A 269 19.00 3.70 -10.75
C LYS A 269 19.18 2.34 -10.08
N PRO A 270 19.27 1.24 -10.86
CA PRO A 270 19.63 -0.06 -10.33
C PRO A 270 21.02 0.00 -9.70
N THR A 271 21.13 -0.46 -8.46
CA THR A 271 22.39 -0.57 -7.71
C THR A 271 22.36 -1.87 -6.91
N GLY A 272 23.54 -2.39 -6.55
CA GLY A 272 23.64 -3.63 -5.79
C GLY A 272 24.97 -4.31 -6.00
N ASN A 273 25.02 -5.60 -5.68
CA ASN A 273 26.22 -6.43 -5.65
C ASN A 273 27.33 -5.82 -4.77
N ALA A 274 26.92 -5.38 -3.58
CA ALA A 274 27.78 -4.75 -2.59
C ALA A 274 27.36 -5.15 -1.18
N MET A 275 28.26 -4.97 -0.21
CA MET A 275 27.89 -4.99 1.20
C MET A 275 27.23 -3.65 1.58
N VAL A 276 26.12 -3.70 2.30
CA VAL A 276 25.37 -2.51 2.76
C VAL A 276 25.03 -2.67 4.24
N ARG A 277 25.26 -1.61 5.03
CA ARG A 277 24.90 -1.57 6.45
C ARG A 277 23.42 -1.26 6.63
N SER A 278 22.77 -1.97 7.56
CA SER A 278 21.36 -1.76 7.94
C SER A 278 21.18 -1.38 9.41
N SER A 279 22.16 -1.66 10.28
CA SER A 279 22.20 -1.23 11.68
C SER A 279 23.66 -0.99 12.14
N PRO A 280 23.92 -0.42 13.34
CA PRO A 280 25.28 -0.26 13.85
C PRO A 280 26.01 -1.61 14.01
N SER A 281 25.24 -2.68 14.26
CA SER A 281 25.71 -4.06 14.47
C SER A 281 25.71 -4.92 13.19
N HIS A 282 24.88 -4.64 12.19
CA HIS A 282 24.66 -5.52 11.02
C HIS A 282 24.88 -4.83 9.66
N TYR A 283 25.60 -5.53 8.78
CA TYR A 283 25.73 -5.23 7.35
C TYR A 283 25.74 -6.53 6.55
N GLY A 284 25.13 -6.54 5.36
CA GLY A 284 24.91 -7.76 4.57
C GLY A 284 25.08 -7.54 3.08
N TRP A 285 25.22 -8.62 2.32
CA TRP A 285 25.32 -8.56 0.86
C TRP A 285 23.97 -8.25 0.22
N ARG A 286 23.92 -7.19 -0.60
CA ARG A 286 22.77 -6.82 -1.42
C ARG A 286 22.98 -7.30 -2.86
N THR A 287 21.98 -7.97 -3.39
CA THR A 287 21.84 -8.26 -4.82
C THR A 287 21.42 -6.98 -5.57
N MET A 288 21.25 -7.05 -6.89
CA MET A 288 20.76 -5.91 -7.67
C MET A 288 19.35 -5.51 -7.21
N ALA A 289 19.19 -4.26 -6.79
CA ALA A 289 17.92 -3.59 -6.59
C ALA A 289 17.44 -2.97 -7.91
N ASP A 290 16.13 -2.91 -8.09
CA ASP A 290 15.50 -2.58 -9.37
C ASP A 290 15.53 -1.06 -9.68
N GLY A 291 15.75 -0.23 -8.65
CA GLY A 291 15.92 1.23 -8.78
C GLY A 291 14.66 2.04 -8.52
N ASP A 292 13.82 1.58 -7.59
CA ASP A 292 12.61 2.28 -7.12
C ASP A 292 12.93 3.58 -6.39
N GLY A 293 11.98 4.52 -6.36
CA GLY A 293 12.06 5.72 -5.50
C GLY A 293 11.98 5.39 -4.01
N VAL A 294 10.89 4.71 -3.60
CA VAL A 294 10.66 4.23 -2.23
C VAL A 294 10.15 2.78 -2.29
N SER A 295 10.98 1.82 -1.89
CA SER A 295 10.65 0.39 -1.86
C SER A 295 10.30 -0.05 -0.42
N ILE A 296 9.12 -0.66 -0.22
CA ILE A 296 8.55 -0.99 1.10
C ILE A 296 8.31 -2.50 1.22
N PHE A 297 9.25 -3.21 1.82
CA PHE A 297 9.34 -4.68 1.78
C PHE A 297 9.07 -5.32 3.15
N GLY A 298 7.91 -5.96 3.32
CA GLY A 298 7.52 -6.61 4.58
C GLY A 298 7.50 -5.67 5.79
N ALA A 299 7.13 -4.39 5.59
CA ALA A 299 7.20 -3.32 6.56
C ALA A 299 5.81 -2.81 6.98
N SER A 300 5.70 -2.12 8.12
CA SER A 300 4.40 -1.63 8.60
C SER A 300 4.43 -0.25 9.26
N HIS A 301 3.27 0.41 9.35
CA HIS A 301 3.15 1.76 9.91
C HIS A 301 4.07 2.75 9.16
N ILE A 302 3.83 2.88 7.86
CA ILE A 302 4.64 3.67 6.94
C ILE A 302 3.83 4.86 6.42
N TRP A 303 4.45 6.03 6.36
CA TRP A 303 3.83 7.23 5.81
C TRP A 303 4.79 7.92 4.83
N VAL A 304 4.35 8.03 3.56
CA VAL A 304 5.07 8.72 2.49
C VAL A 304 4.27 9.97 2.15
N ASP A 305 4.77 11.13 2.56
CA ASP A 305 4.02 12.38 2.60
C ASP A 305 4.74 13.56 1.95
N HIS A 306 4.08 14.40 1.15
CA HIS A 306 4.71 15.61 0.57
C HIS A 306 6.06 15.34 -0.13
N ASN A 307 6.19 14.24 -0.88
CA ASN A 307 7.38 14.00 -1.70
C ASN A 307 7.06 14.28 -3.18
N SER A 308 8.07 14.76 -3.91
CA SER A 308 8.01 14.89 -5.37
C SER A 308 8.80 13.74 -5.99
N LEU A 309 8.10 12.81 -6.66
CA LEU A 309 8.69 11.59 -7.22
C LEU A 309 8.58 11.56 -8.76
N SER A 310 9.68 11.21 -9.45
CA SER A 310 9.69 11.15 -10.92
C SER A 310 10.89 10.39 -11.50
N ASN A 311 10.74 9.81 -12.70
CA ASN A 311 11.84 9.29 -13.52
C ASN A 311 12.79 8.30 -12.79
N CYS A 312 12.23 7.36 -12.03
CA CYS A 312 13.01 6.24 -11.46
C CYS A 312 13.21 5.12 -12.49
N ALA A 313 14.00 4.09 -12.16
CA ALA A 313 14.27 2.99 -13.10
C ALA A 313 13.16 1.93 -13.16
N ASP A 314 12.50 1.59 -12.03
CA ASP A 314 11.32 0.70 -12.00
C ASP A 314 10.11 1.38 -11.32
N GLY A 315 9.96 1.36 -9.99
CA GLY A 315 8.83 1.99 -9.27
C GLY A 315 9.06 3.44 -8.78
N LEU A 316 7.98 4.22 -8.51
CA LEU A 316 8.10 5.42 -7.65
C LEU A 316 7.87 5.07 -6.18
N VAL A 317 6.76 4.38 -5.86
CA VAL A 317 6.46 3.87 -4.51
C VAL A 317 5.90 2.46 -4.61
N ASP A 318 6.72 1.48 -4.23
CA ASP A 318 6.40 0.06 -4.32
C ASP A 318 6.28 -0.55 -2.92
N ALA A 319 5.25 -1.37 -2.69
CA ALA A 319 5.03 -2.04 -1.41
C ALA A 319 4.66 -3.51 -1.62
N VAL A 320 5.42 -4.42 -0.98
CA VAL A 320 5.37 -5.85 -1.28
C VAL A 320 5.60 -6.70 -0.03
N MET A 321 5.40 -8.03 -0.14
CA MET A 321 5.82 -9.02 0.86
C MET A 321 5.10 -8.89 2.22
N GLY A 322 3.81 -8.59 2.18
CA GLY A 322 2.95 -8.44 3.37
C GLY A 322 3.00 -7.06 4.02
N SER A 323 3.62 -6.07 3.38
CA SER A 323 3.61 -4.69 3.87
C SER A 323 2.17 -4.17 4.07
N THR A 324 1.92 -3.45 5.16
CA THR A 324 0.55 -3.00 5.52
C THR A 324 0.57 -1.80 6.47
N ALA A 325 -0.59 -1.24 6.79
CA ALA A 325 -0.71 0.02 7.54
C ALA A 325 0.11 1.15 6.90
N ILE A 326 -0.17 1.45 5.62
CA ILE A 326 0.55 2.45 4.83
C ILE A 326 -0.39 3.62 4.49
N THR A 327 0.14 4.84 4.53
CA THR A 327 -0.48 6.02 3.91
C THR A 327 0.50 6.67 2.94
N ILE A 328 0.02 6.99 1.74
CA ILE A 328 0.73 7.71 0.69
C ILE A 328 -0.09 8.98 0.46
N SER A 329 0.40 10.14 0.87
CA SER A 329 -0.37 11.39 0.83
C SER A 329 0.38 12.62 0.37
N ASN A 330 -0.35 13.59 -0.17
CA ASN A 330 0.21 14.89 -0.57
C ASN A 330 1.42 14.81 -1.52
N ASN A 331 1.70 13.67 -2.16
CA ASN A 331 2.84 13.53 -3.05
C ASN A 331 2.51 14.05 -4.44
N TYR A 332 3.53 14.55 -5.15
CA TYR A 332 3.44 14.89 -6.56
C TYR A 332 4.22 13.87 -7.38
N LEU A 333 3.53 13.14 -8.26
CA LEU A 333 4.10 12.07 -9.07
C LEU A 333 4.03 12.46 -10.55
N THR A 334 5.14 12.39 -11.27
CA THR A 334 5.22 12.71 -12.72
C THR A 334 6.25 11.86 -13.46
N HIS A 335 6.20 11.89 -14.80
CA HIS A 335 7.24 11.42 -15.71
C HIS A 335 7.74 10.01 -15.39
N HIS A 336 6.81 9.05 -15.34
CA HIS A 336 7.13 7.70 -14.88
C HIS A 336 6.18 6.63 -15.41
N ASN A 337 6.73 5.52 -15.90
CA ASN A 337 5.94 4.44 -16.49
C ASN A 337 5.15 3.66 -15.42
N GLU A 338 5.85 3.23 -14.37
CA GLU A 338 5.37 2.19 -13.46
C GLU A 338 5.22 2.79 -12.05
N VAL A 339 4.10 3.48 -11.82
CA VAL A 339 3.98 4.52 -10.78
C VAL A 339 3.98 3.93 -9.37
N MET A 340 3.08 2.98 -9.08
CA MET A 340 3.04 2.29 -7.78
C MET A 340 2.67 0.82 -7.95
N LEU A 341 3.56 -0.10 -7.54
CA LEU A 341 3.24 -1.51 -7.37
C LEU A 341 2.97 -1.82 -5.91
N LEU A 342 1.69 -2.02 -5.58
CA LEU A 342 1.27 -2.50 -4.28
C LEU A 342 0.87 -3.97 -4.46
N GLY A 343 1.65 -4.90 -3.92
CA GLY A 343 1.56 -6.35 -4.14
C GLY A 343 2.30 -6.82 -5.40
N HIS A 344 3.19 -7.82 -5.26
CA HIS A 344 4.13 -8.20 -6.33
C HIS A 344 3.78 -9.46 -7.13
N SER A 345 2.95 -10.35 -6.58
CA SER A 345 2.65 -11.64 -7.20
C SER A 345 1.23 -12.10 -6.91
N ASP A 346 0.52 -12.49 -7.95
CA ASP A 346 -0.87 -12.97 -7.92
C ASP A 346 -1.03 -14.25 -7.06
N SER A 347 0.05 -14.98 -6.77
CA SER A 347 0.04 -16.15 -5.88
C SER A 347 0.43 -15.86 -4.42
N TYR A 348 0.97 -14.66 -4.11
CA TYR A 348 1.54 -14.37 -2.80
C TYR A 348 0.47 -13.95 -1.78
N ALA A 349 -0.23 -14.95 -1.22
CA ALA A 349 -1.40 -14.76 -0.37
C ALA A 349 -1.20 -13.88 0.89
N ARG A 350 0.04 -13.62 1.35
CA ARG A 350 0.29 -12.67 2.44
C ARG A 350 0.01 -11.22 2.05
N ASP A 351 0.12 -10.85 0.78
CA ASP A 351 -0.21 -9.49 0.31
C ASP A 351 -1.72 -9.16 0.48
N LYS A 352 -2.58 -10.16 0.75
CA LYS A 352 -4.00 -9.94 1.09
C LYS A 352 -4.24 -9.16 2.39
N ILE A 353 -3.24 -9.07 3.28
CA ILE A 353 -3.33 -8.26 4.51
C ILE A 353 -3.00 -6.78 4.26
N MET A 354 -2.50 -6.44 3.08
CA MET A 354 -2.08 -5.09 2.71
C MET A 354 -3.24 -4.11 2.81
N GLN A 355 -3.00 -3.00 3.49
CA GLN A 355 -3.95 -1.92 3.70
C GLN A 355 -3.24 -0.59 3.45
N VAL A 356 -3.63 0.10 2.36
CA VAL A 356 -3.00 1.35 1.93
C VAL A 356 -4.04 2.44 1.74
N THR A 357 -3.78 3.62 2.27
CA THR A 357 -4.53 4.85 1.97
C THR A 357 -3.72 5.70 1.01
N ILE A 358 -4.30 6.05 -0.13
CA ILE A 358 -3.74 6.93 -1.15
C ILE A 358 -4.62 8.18 -1.14
N ALA A 359 -4.13 9.29 -0.56
CA ALA A 359 -4.97 10.45 -0.29
C ALA A 359 -4.31 11.78 -0.67
N TYR A 360 -5.04 12.70 -1.31
CA TYR A 360 -4.57 14.07 -1.62
C TYR A 360 -3.30 14.15 -2.49
N ASN A 361 -2.90 13.07 -3.16
CA ASN A 361 -1.76 13.11 -4.09
C ASN A 361 -2.18 13.78 -5.41
N HIS A 362 -1.22 14.39 -6.09
CA HIS A 362 -1.37 14.87 -7.45
C HIS A 362 -0.62 13.95 -8.42
N PHE A 363 -1.38 13.24 -9.25
CA PHE A 363 -0.89 12.38 -10.32
C PHE A 363 -0.86 13.20 -11.62
N GLY A 364 0.33 13.73 -11.92
CA GLY A 364 0.58 14.68 -12.99
C GLY A 364 0.86 14.04 -14.35
N GLU A 365 1.71 14.70 -15.13
CA GLU A 365 2.05 14.34 -16.51
C GLU A 365 3.00 13.14 -16.64
N GLY A 366 2.95 12.46 -17.79
CA GLY A 366 3.86 11.37 -18.14
C GLY A 366 3.69 10.10 -17.28
N LEU A 367 2.53 9.89 -16.66
CA LEU A 367 2.25 8.71 -15.83
C LEU A 367 1.55 7.62 -16.64
N ILE A 368 2.16 6.44 -16.81
CA ILE A 368 1.61 5.44 -17.75
C ILE A 368 0.67 4.44 -17.06
N GLN A 369 1.16 3.68 -16.07
CA GLN A 369 0.48 2.50 -15.52
C GLN A 369 0.96 2.09 -14.09
N ARG A 370 0.57 0.89 -13.66
CA ARG A 370 0.73 0.28 -12.32
C ARG A 370 -0.04 0.99 -11.19
N MET A 371 -0.98 0.24 -10.61
CA MET A 371 -1.84 0.51 -9.44
C MET A 371 -2.47 -0.87 -9.04
N PRO A 372 -3.08 -1.01 -7.85
CA PRO A 372 -2.74 -2.08 -6.89
C PRO A 372 -3.21 -3.53 -7.15
N ARG A 373 -2.47 -4.52 -6.62
CA ARG A 373 -2.73 -5.98 -6.64
C ARG A 373 -2.84 -6.56 -5.21
N HIS A 374 -3.83 -7.42 -4.94
CA HIS A 374 -4.17 -7.98 -3.61
C HIS A 374 -4.40 -6.96 -2.48
N GLY A 375 -5.28 -7.28 -1.53
CA GLY A 375 -5.46 -6.46 -0.31
C GLY A 375 -6.50 -5.35 -0.48
N TYR A 376 -6.37 -4.26 0.30
CA TYR A 376 -7.38 -3.22 0.43
C TYR A 376 -6.81 -1.81 0.24
N PHE A 377 -7.41 -1.04 -0.67
CA PHE A 377 -6.94 0.28 -1.07
C PHE A 377 -8.03 1.32 -0.91
N HIS A 378 -7.76 2.35 -0.10
CA HIS A 378 -8.59 3.55 -0.01
C HIS A 378 -7.96 4.65 -0.85
N VAL A 379 -8.53 4.91 -2.03
CA VAL A 379 -8.08 5.95 -2.97
C VAL A 379 -9.03 7.13 -2.84
N VAL A 380 -8.60 8.22 -2.23
CA VAL A 380 -9.50 9.28 -1.75
C VAL A 380 -8.98 10.69 -1.98
N ASN A 381 -9.80 11.53 -2.62
CA ASN A 381 -9.50 12.94 -2.90
C ASN A 381 -8.15 13.22 -3.59
N ASN A 382 -7.64 12.29 -4.42
CA ASN A 382 -6.47 12.53 -5.27
C ASN A 382 -6.88 13.20 -6.59
N ASP A 383 -5.96 13.96 -7.20
CA ASP A 383 -6.15 14.58 -8.51
C ASP A 383 -5.33 13.85 -9.58
N TYR A 384 -6.01 13.29 -10.59
CA TYR A 384 -5.40 12.62 -11.73
C TYR A 384 -5.65 13.45 -12.99
N THR A 385 -4.57 13.90 -13.65
CA THR A 385 -4.70 14.87 -14.75
C THR A 385 -4.24 14.40 -16.12
N HIS A 386 -3.25 13.50 -16.18
CA HIS A 386 -2.54 13.20 -17.43
C HIS A 386 -1.99 11.76 -17.49
N TRP A 387 -2.80 10.76 -17.10
CA TRP A 387 -2.41 9.36 -17.27
C TRP A 387 -2.39 8.95 -18.75
N GLU A 388 -1.47 8.08 -19.16
CA GLU A 388 -1.34 7.65 -20.56
C GLU A 388 -2.08 6.35 -20.89
N MET A 389 -2.19 5.41 -19.94
CA MET A 389 -2.89 4.14 -20.15
C MET A 389 -4.12 3.98 -19.24
N TYR A 390 -3.94 4.06 -17.91
CA TYR A 390 -5.02 3.99 -16.92
C TYR A 390 -4.57 4.61 -15.59
N ALA A 391 -5.52 5.02 -14.73
CA ALA A 391 -5.21 5.63 -13.43
C ALA A 391 -5.26 4.62 -12.26
N ILE A 392 -6.13 3.61 -12.32
CA ILE A 392 -6.28 2.57 -11.29
C ILE A 392 -6.20 1.19 -11.96
N GLY A 393 -5.19 0.41 -11.58
CA GLY A 393 -4.98 -0.96 -12.05
C GLY A 393 -5.31 -2.01 -11.01
N GLY A 394 -5.24 -3.27 -11.41
CA GLY A 394 -5.10 -4.38 -10.48
C GLY A 394 -5.26 -5.78 -11.07
N SER A 395 -4.72 -6.76 -10.34
CA SER A 395 -4.88 -8.19 -10.56
C SER A 395 -5.12 -8.92 -9.23
N ALA A 396 -5.62 -10.15 -9.30
CA ALA A 396 -5.81 -11.07 -8.18
C ALA A 396 -6.69 -10.55 -7.01
N ASP A 397 -7.87 -10.00 -7.33
CA ASP A 397 -8.92 -9.62 -6.36
C ASP A 397 -8.49 -8.59 -5.29
N PRO A 398 -7.99 -7.39 -5.68
CA PRO A 398 -7.83 -6.28 -4.76
C PRO A 398 -9.20 -5.63 -4.49
N THR A 399 -9.44 -5.22 -3.26
CA THR A 399 -10.59 -4.36 -2.93
C THR A 399 -10.19 -2.90 -3.10
N ILE A 400 -10.81 -2.21 -4.04
CA ILE A 400 -10.52 -0.80 -4.36
C ILE A 400 -11.72 0.08 -4.00
N ASN A 401 -11.47 1.01 -3.09
CA ASN A 401 -12.40 2.03 -2.64
C ASN A 401 -11.99 3.40 -3.20
N SER A 402 -12.52 3.80 -4.36
CA SER A 402 -12.33 5.14 -4.92
C SER A 402 -13.42 6.08 -4.39
N GLN A 403 -13.05 7.16 -3.68
CA GLN A 403 -14.00 8.15 -3.17
C GLN A 403 -13.54 9.60 -3.35
N GLY A 404 -14.40 10.43 -3.94
CA GLY A 404 -14.19 11.88 -4.03
C GLY A 404 -12.93 12.33 -4.79
N ASN A 405 -12.30 11.49 -5.60
CA ASN A 405 -11.15 11.84 -6.43
C ASN A 405 -11.59 12.69 -7.64
N ARG A 406 -10.62 13.28 -8.34
CA ARG A 406 -10.83 13.95 -9.63
C ARG A 406 -10.03 13.23 -10.72
N TYR A 407 -10.70 12.88 -11.80
CA TYR A 407 -10.15 12.15 -12.93
C TYR A 407 -10.37 12.95 -14.22
N LEU A 408 -9.37 13.71 -14.63
CA LEU A 408 -9.32 14.37 -15.94
C LEU A 408 -8.64 13.45 -16.95
N ALA A 409 -9.44 12.78 -17.79
CA ALA A 409 -8.89 11.85 -18.77
C ALA A 409 -8.02 12.57 -19.82
N PRO A 410 -6.96 11.91 -20.33
CA PRO A 410 -6.14 12.42 -21.42
C PRO A 410 -6.97 12.62 -22.70
N THR A 411 -6.44 13.36 -23.67
CA THR A 411 -7.07 13.52 -25.00
C THR A 411 -7.21 12.18 -25.75
N ASN A 412 -6.32 11.21 -25.48
CA ASN A 412 -6.36 9.87 -26.06
C ASN A 412 -7.71 9.16 -25.80
N ARG A 413 -8.44 8.86 -26.87
CA ARG A 413 -9.75 8.17 -26.83
C ARG A 413 -9.69 6.74 -26.28
N PHE A 414 -8.52 6.13 -26.21
CA PHE A 414 -8.33 4.75 -25.73
C PHE A 414 -7.94 4.67 -24.25
N ALA A 415 -7.65 5.81 -23.60
CA ALA A 415 -7.26 5.92 -22.19
C ALA A 415 -8.35 6.64 -21.35
N LYS A 416 -9.63 6.49 -21.75
CA LYS A 416 -10.78 7.11 -21.05
C LYS A 416 -11.26 6.30 -19.84
N GLU A 417 -10.97 5.00 -19.80
CA GLU A 417 -11.30 4.19 -18.63
C GLU A 417 -10.29 4.47 -17.51
N VAL A 418 -10.79 4.90 -16.35
CA VAL A 418 -9.98 5.09 -15.15
C VAL A 418 -9.40 3.75 -14.68
N THR A 419 -10.15 2.66 -14.85
CA THR A 419 -9.85 1.35 -14.29
C THR A 419 -9.33 0.33 -15.30
N LYS A 420 -8.33 -0.46 -14.91
CA LYS A 420 -7.77 -1.56 -15.71
C LYS A 420 -7.61 -2.84 -14.89
N ARG A 421 -8.33 -3.89 -15.27
CA ARG A 421 -8.07 -5.25 -14.78
C ARG A 421 -7.02 -5.90 -15.66
N VAL A 422 -5.94 -6.38 -15.05
CA VAL A 422 -4.79 -6.94 -15.76
C VAL A 422 -4.99 -8.45 -15.95
N ASP A 423 -4.84 -8.91 -17.19
CA ASP A 423 -4.79 -10.32 -17.62
C ASP A 423 -5.86 -11.27 -17.04
N THR A 424 -7.04 -10.74 -16.70
CA THR A 424 -8.12 -11.46 -16.04
C THR A 424 -9.40 -11.43 -16.88
N ASP A 425 -10.06 -12.58 -17.04
CA ASP A 425 -11.34 -12.67 -17.76
C ASP A 425 -12.49 -11.96 -17.02
N SER A 426 -13.46 -11.45 -17.78
CA SER A 426 -14.61 -10.71 -17.24
C SER A 426 -15.56 -11.54 -16.37
N SER A 427 -15.56 -12.87 -16.49
CA SER A 427 -16.28 -13.76 -15.57
C SER A 427 -15.66 -13.79 -14.18
N VAL A 428 -14.34 -13.55 -14.07
CA VAL A 428 -13.60 -13.58 -12.82
C VAL A 428 -13.62 -12.22 -12.15
N TRP A 429 -13.15 -11.15 -12.81
CA TRP A 429 -12.98 -9.86 -12.11
C TRP A 429 -14.29 -9.16 -11.73
N LYS A 430 -15.44 -9.56 -12.29
CA LYS A 430 -16.74 -8.99 -11.91
C LYS A 430 -17.12 -9.25 -10.45
N SER A 431 -16.53 -10.25 -9.79
CA SER A 431 -16.71 -10.47 -8.35
C SER A 431 -15.85 -9.55 -7.47
N TRP A 432 -14.78 -8.95 -8.02
CA TRP A 432 -13.83 -8.13 -7.27
C TRP A 432 -14.46 -6.81 -6.84
N ASN A 433 -14.25 -6.42 -5.58
CA ASN A 433 -14.91 -5.26 -4.97
C ASN A 433 -14.23 -3.95 -5.35
N TRP A 434 -14.63 -3.35 -6.48
CA TRP A 434 -14.13 -2.05 -6.96
C TRP A 434 -15.29 -1.06 -7.03
N ARG A 435 -15.28 -0.05 -6.16
CA ARG A 435 -16.28 1.03 -6.14
C ARG A 435 -15.69 2.40 -6.45
N SER A 436 -16.56 3.28 -6.96
CA SER A 436 -16.35 4.71 -7.16
C SER A 436 -17.53 5.44 -6.53
N GLU A 437 -17.25 6.45 -5.71
CA GLU A 437 -18.27 7.17 -4.92
C GLU A 437 -17.93 8.66 -4.83
N GLY A 438 -18.76 9.52 -5.44
CA GLY A 438 -18.54 10.98 -5.44
C GLY A 438 -17.32 11.45 -6.25
N ASP A 439 -16.67 10.58 -7.02
CA ASP A 439 -15.57 10.93 -7.91
C ASP A 439 -16.02 11.87 -9.04
N MET A 440 -15.19 12.85 -9.40
CA MET A 440 -15.41 13.75 -10.53
C MET A 440 -14.74 13.21 -11.79
N LEU A 441 -15.54 12.82 -12.77
CA LEU A 441 -15.09 12.26 -14.05
C LEU A 441 -15.16 13.33 -15.15
N LEU A 442 -14.01 13.75 -15.69
CA LEU A 442 -13.87 14.84 -16.66
C LEU A 442 -13.29 14.35 -18.00
N ASN A 443 -13.54 15.11 -19.08
CA ASN A 443 -13.09 14.80 -20.44
C ASN A 443 -13.48 13.39 -20.92
N GLY A 444 -14.66 12.91 -20.53
CA GLY A 444 -15.14 11.56 -20.87
C GLY A 444 -14.46 10.42 -20.12
N ALA A 445 -13.79 10.70 -18.99
CA ALA A 445 -13.37 9.68 -18.05
C ALA A 445 -14.58 8.82 -17.61
N TYR A 446 -14.37 7.53 -17.39
CA TYR A 446 -15.36 6.66 -16.74
C TYR A 446 -14.70 5.60 -15.85
N PHE A 447 -15.40 5.21 -14.78
CA PHE A 447 -14.99 4.14 -13.88
C PHE A 447 -15.93 2.95 -14.07
N THR A 448 -15.40 1.78 -14.40
CA THR A 448 -16.18 0.52 -14.44
C THR A 448 -16.14 -0.12 -13.04
N PRO A 449 -17.24 -0.16 -12.27
CA PRO A 449 -17.28 -0.82 -10.95
C PRO A 449 -17.45 -2.34 -11.06
N SER A 450 -17.22 -3.05 -9.95
CA SER A 450 -17.44 -4.50 -9.83
C SER A 450 -17.67 -4.93 -8.38
N GLY A 451 -18.12 -6.18 -8.19
CA GLY A 451 -18.36 -6.78 -6.89
C GLY A 451 -19.75 -6.46 -6.30
N ALA A 452 -19.98 -6.93 -5.07
CA ALA A 452 -21.30 -6.89 -4.44
C ALA A 452 -21.68 -5.52 -3.83
N GLY A 453 -20.78 -4.53 -3.87
CA GLY A 453 -21.03 -3.18 -3.33
C GLY A 453 -21.25 -3.12 -1.80
N ALA A 454 -21.00 -4.20 -1.07
CA ALA A 454 -21.33 -4.30 0.35
C ALA A 454 -20.53 -3.31 1.21
N SER A 455 -21.24 -2.41 1.90
CA SER A 455 -20.65 -1.36 2.75
C SER A 455 -19.69 -1.91 3.82
N ALA A 456 -19.98 -3.08 4.38
CA ALA A 456 -19.15 -3.76 5.38
C ALA A 456 -17.72 -4.08 4.86
N SER A 457 -17.56 -4.40 3.57
CA SER A 457 -16.23 -4.63 2.97
C SER A 457 -15.37 -3.37 2.99
N TYR A 458 -16.00 -2.19 2.88
CA TYR A 458 -15.33 -0.90 2.78
C TYR A 458 -15.21 -0.14 4.11
N ALA A 459 -15.83 -0.64 5.18
CA ALA A 459 -15.80 -0.03 6.51
C ALA A 459 -14.39 0.06 7.14
N LYS A 460 -13.40 -0.66 6.59
CA LYS A 460 -12.00 -0.61 7.04
C LYS A 460 -11.35 0.77 6.88
N ALA A 461 -11.85 1.60 5.95
CA ALA A 461 -11.33 2.93 5.64
C ALA A 461 -11.71 4.03 6.67
N SER A 462 -12.16 3.66 7.87
CA SER A 462 -12.94 4.51 8.80
C SER A 462 -12.28 5.78 9.33
N SER A 463 -10.97 5.96 9.18
CA SER A 463 -10.24 7.14 9.66
C SER A 463 -10.28 8.36 8.74
N LEU A 464 -10.84 8.25 7.52
CA LEU A 464 -11.01 9.41 6.63
C LEU A 464 -12.34 9.35 5.88
N GLY A 465 -13.20 10.35 6.08
CA GLY A 465 -14.35 10.60 5.22
C GLY A 465 -13.93 11.38 3.96
N ALA A 466 -14.40 10.94 2.80
CA ALA A 466 -14.11 11.61 1.53
C ALA A 466 -14.76 13.00 1.46
N LYS A 467 -14.00 13.98 0.99
CA LYS A 467 -14.45 15.34 0.70
C LYS A 467 -15.06 15.42 -0.70
N SER A 468 -15.77 16.51 -1.00
CA SER A 468 -16.29 16.74 -2.36
C SER A 468 -15.14 16.78 -3.37
N SER A 469 -15.29 16.03 -4.46
CA SER A 469 -14.36 16.01 -5.59
C SER A 469 -14.18 17.38 -6.27
N SER A 470 -15.12 18.32 -6.06
CA SER A 470 -14.98 19.72 -6.48
C SER A 470 -13.86 20.48 -5.76
N MET A 471 -13.47 20.06 -4.55
CA MET A 471 -12.37 20.68 -3.80
C MET A 471 -11.01 20.06 -4.10
N VAL A 472 -10.94 18.93 -4.81
CA VAL A 472 -9.69 18.19 -5.04
C VAL A 472 -8.59 19.08 -5.61
N GLY A 473 -8.89 19.85 -6.66
CA GLY A 473 -7.91 20.74 -7.28
C GLY A 473 -7.37 21.85 -6.36
N SER A 474 -8.06 22.21 -5.27
CA SER A 474 -7.54 23.15 -4.26
C SER A 474 -6.85 22.46 -3.08
N VAL A 475 -7.30 21.27 -2.65
CA VAL A 475 -6.67 20.55 -1.52
C VAL A 475 -5.40 19.79 -1.91
N THR A 476 -5.12 19.63 -3.21
CA THR A 476 -3.89 19.01 -3.74
C THR A 476 -2.97 20.02 -4.45
N VAL A 477 -3.21 21.32 -4.33
CA VAL A 477 -2.43 22.37 -5.04
C VAL A 477 -0.97 22.42 -4.60
N ASP A 478 -0.71 22.10 -3.32
CA ASP A 478 0.62 22.07 -2.70
C ASP A 478 1.18 20.64 -2.59
N ALA A 479 0.69 19.70 -3.41
CA ALA A 479 1.24 18.36 -3.46
C ALA A 479 2.71 18.38 -3.93
N GLY A 480 3.54 17.51 -3.33
CA GLY A 480 4.98 17.49 -3.52
C GLY A 480 5.77 18.08 -2.35
N ALA A 481 7.08 18.21 -2.53
CA ALA A 481 7.98 18.75 -1.51
C ALA A 481 7.74 20.24 -1.26
N LEU A 482 7.45 20.59 0.01
CA LEU A 482 7.07 21.93 0.42
C LEU A 482 8.28 22.86 0.63
N ARG A 483 8.13 24.11 0.20
CA ARG A 483 9.16 25.16 0.36
C ARG A 483 9.05 25.91 1.69
N CYS A 484 8.99 25.18 2.80
CA CYS A 484 8.88 25.75 4.14
C CYS A 484 10.05 26.70 4.48
N ARG A 485 9.78 27.80 5.18
CA ARG A 485 10.81 28.74 5.69
C ARG A 485 10.62 28.97 7.20
N LYS A 486 11.71 29.20 7.93
CA LYS A 486 11.66 29.46 9.38
C LYS A 486 10.98 30.81 9.66
N GLY A 487 10.19 30.88 10.73
CA GLY A 487 9.48 32.10 11.17
C GLY A 487 8.28 32.50 10.30
N VAL A 488 7.82 31.62 9.42
CA VAL A 488 6.56 31.75 8.66
C VAL A 488 5.87 30.39 8.59
N GLN A 489 4.57 30.39 8.32
CA GLN A 489 3.83 29.18 7.95
C GLN A 489 4.49 28.52 6.73
N CYS A 490 4.44 27.19 6.68
CA CYS A 490 4.71 26.45 5.45
C CYS A 490 3.44 26.38 4.59
#